data_AF-A0A8S3SXP2-F1
#
_entry.id   AF-A0A8S3SXP2-F1
#
_cell.length_a   1.000
_cell.length_b   1.000
_cell.length_c   1.000
_cell.angle_alpha   90.00
_cell.angle_beta   90.00
_cell.angle_gamma   90.00
#
_symmetry.space_group_name_H-M   'P 1'
#
loop_
_entity.id
_entity.type
_entity.pdbx_description
1 polymer ?
#
loop_
_entity_poly.entity_id
_entity_poly.type
_entity_poly.pdbx_seq_one_letter_code
_entity_poly.pdbx_strand_id
1 'polypeptide(L)'
;MFIIYFQIIKAVIAYITCCIVSANSAPTCTDPPDLQSQFNSLNGGVDYRTVFFAEGWTQHTLNRSFVQLVTQGIDNTKSRCPSTFLKGSNLPLMVRTSCPWYLEKTPYSAETFPHELYRASTKCTRCIDSSGDQTCSPIQKKIQIFKRAGCENGFYKYEESDTYIPVAYVCAQPRVVVNDVQRTTARQPSHGPVEM
;
A
#
# COMPACT_ATOMS: atom_id res chain seq x y z
N MET A 1 11.30 -16.96 69.58
CA MET A 1 10.31 -16.42 68.63
C MET A 1 10.89 -15.35 67.70
N PHE A 2 11.67 -14.37 68.20
CA PHE A 2 12.29 -13.31 67.39
C PHE A 2 13.27 -13.78 66.29
N ILE A 3 14.06 -14.83 66.55
CA ILE A 3 15.09 -15.31 65.61
C ILE A 3 14.45 -15.92 64.33
N ILE A 4 13.32 -16.60 64.48
CA ILE A 4 12.61 -17.25 63.36
C ILE A 4 12.01 -16.20 62.43
N TYR A 5 11.45 -15.12 63.01
CA TYR A 5 10.88 -13.99 62.26
C TYR A 5 11.94 -13.29 61.39
N PHE A 6 13.15 -13.10 61.91
CA PHE A 6 14.23 -12.44 61.17
C PHE A 6 14.72 -13.27 59.97
N GLN A 7 14.69 -14.61 60.08
CA GLN A 7 15.07 -15.48 58.97
C GLN A 7 14.02 -15.53 57.86
N ILE A 8 12.73 -15.47 58.22
CA ILE A 8 11.63 -15.40 57.25
C ILE A 8 11.71 -14.09 56.45
N ILE A 9 11.99 -12.96 57.11
CA ILE A 9 12.14 -11.67 56.43
C ILE A 9 13.30 -11.70 55.43
N LYS A 10 14.46 -12.27 55.80
CA LYS A 10 15.60 -12.40 54.88
C LYS A 10 15.26 -13.26 53.66
N ALA A 11 14.55 -14.37 53.86
CA ALA A 11 14.14 -15.26 52.77
C ALA A 11 13.14 -14.58 51.82
N VAL A 12 12.17 -13.83 52.36
CA VAL A 12 11.19 -13.06 51.58
C VAL A 12 11.87 -11.94 50.80
N ILE A 13 12.80 -11.20 51.43
CA ILE A 13 13.56 -10.15 50.74
C ILE A 13 14.37 -10.77 49.60
N ALA A 14 15.11 -11.86 49.83
CA ALA A 14 15.90 -12.53 48.80
C ALA A 14 15.05 -13.07 47.63
N TYR A 15 13.86 -13.61 47.93
CA TYR A 15 12.91 -14.05 46.92
C TYR A 15 12.39 -12.87 46.08
N ILE A 16 12.04 -11.75 46.72
CA ILE A 16 11.59 -10.53 46.04
C ILE A 16 12.70 -9.94 45.16
N THR A 17 13.95 -9.82 45.65
CA THR A 17 15.06 -9.34 44.81
C THR A 17 15.37 -10.29 43.66
N CYS A 18 15.25 -11.61 43.85
CA CYS A 18 15.46 -12.58 42.78
C CYS A 18 14.39 -12.48 41.68
N CYS A 19 13.13 -12.23 42.05
CA CYS A 19 12.04 -12.00 41.09
C CYS A 19 12.22 -10.71 40.29
N ILE A 20 12.77 -9.65 40.89
CA ILE A 20 12.98 -8.35 40.20
C ILE A 20 14.16 -8.43 39.21
N VAL A 21 15.22 -9.19 39.52
CA VAL A 21 16.38 -9.36 38.62
C VAL A 21 16.09 -10.30 37.44
N SER A 22 15.09 -11.19 37.59
CA SER A 22 14.68 -12.12 36.53
C SER A 22 13.83 -11.48 35.43
N ALA A 23 13.42 -10.23 35.60
CA ALA A 23 12.82 -9.41 34.56
C ALA A 23 13.90 -8.73 33.69
N ASN A 24 14.91 -9.49 33.26
CA ASN A 24 15.78 -9.05 32.17
C ASN A 24 14.88 -8.98 30.93
N SER A 25 14.60 -7.75 30.50
CA SER A 25 13.90 -7.42 29.27
C SER A 25 14.36 -8.35 28.15
N ALA A 26 13.41 -9.06 27.52
CA ALA A 26 13.68 -9.72 26.26
C ALA A 26 14.46 -8.75 25.36
N PRO A 27 15.56 -9.18 24.71
CA PRO A 27 16.33 -8.30 23.84
C PRO A 27 15.38 -7.73 22.80
N THR A 28 15.03 -6.46 22.94
CA THR A 28 14.19 -5.76 21.97
C THR A 28 15.09 -5.45 20.78
N CYS A 29 14.95 -6.25 19.74
CA CYS A 29 15.73 -6.07 18.54
C CYS A 29 15.30 -4.79 17.83
N THR A 30 16.25 -4.14 17.16
CA THR A 30 16.01 -2.90 16.40
C THR A 30 16.30 -3.11 14.93
N ASP A 31 15.76 -2.22 14.10
CA ASP A 31 16.06 -2.26 12.67
C ASP A 31 17.51 -1.83 12.42
N PRO A 32 18.23 -2.51 11.52
CA PRO A 32 19.58 -2.11 11.16
C PRO A 32 19.55 -0.72 10.48
N PRO A 33 20.54 0.14 10.73
CA PRO A 33 20.50 1.55 10.33
C PRO A 33 20.59 1.77 8.81
N ASP A 34 21.03 0.78 8.05
CA ASP A 34 21.22 0.81 6.60
C ASP A 34 20.05 0.20 5.82
N LEU A 35 18.98 -0.21 6.48
CA LEU A 35 17.84 -0.88 5.83
C LEU A 35 17.19 -0.03 4.72
N GLN A 36 17.18 1.30 4.89
CA GLN A 36 16.68 2.23 3.88
C GLN A 36 17.58 2.30 2.63
N SER A 37 18.90 2.30 2.80
CA SER A 37 19.83 2.32 1.66
C SER A 37 19.81 0.96 0.94
N GLN A 38 19.71 -0.15 1.68
CA GLN A 38 19.51 -1.47 1.08
C GLN A 38 18.23 -1.54 0.26
N PHE A 39 17.11 -1.04 0.79
CA PHE A 39 15.83 -1.02 0.06
C PHE A 39 15.91 -0.18 -1.22
N ASN A 40 16.57 0.98 -1.14
CA ASN A 40 16.79 1.83 -2.30
C ASN A 40 17.66 1.12 -3.34
N SER A 41 18.74 0.45 -2.92
CA SER A 41 19.61 -0.32 -3.83
C SER A 41 18.83 -1.44 -4.53
N LEU A 42 18.06 -2.22 -3.75
CA LEU A 42 17.28 -3.36 -4.22
C LEU A 42 16.29 -2.97 -5.32
N ASN A 43 15.65 -1.81 -5.19
CA ASN A 43 14.64 -1.34 -6.14
C ASN A 43 15.16 -0.31 -7.16
N GLY A 44 16.48 -0.05 -7.19
CA GLY A 44 17.08 0.99 -8.05
C GLY A 44 16.63 2.43 -7.72
N GLY A 45 16.17 2.66 -6.49
CA GLY A 45 15.53 3.88 -6.02
C GLY A 45 14.04 3.90 -6.36
N VAL A 46 13.17 3.77 -5.35
CA VAL A 46 11.71 3.89 -5.56
C VAL A 46 11.33 5.37 -5.59
N ASP A 47 11.24 5.96 -6.79
CA ASP A 47 10.56 7.24 -6.96
C ASP A 47 9.06 7.00 -7.14
N TYR A 48 8.31 7.15 -6.04
CA TYR A 48 6.85 7.01 -6.07
C TYR A 48 6.16 7.92 -7.09
N ARG A 49 6.74 9.07 -7.46
CA ARG A 49 6.18 9.94 -8.50
C ARG A 49 6.16 9.27 -9.87
N THR A 50 7.21 8.51 -10.19
CA THR A 50 7.29 7.77 -11.47
C THR A 50 6.53 6.45 -11.41
N VAL A 51 6.43 5.83 -10.22
CA VAL A 51 5.71 4.57 -9.99
C VAL A 51 4.19 4.75 -10.15
N PHE A 52 3.62 5.84 -9.62
CA PHE A 52 2.21 6.19 -9.76
C PHE A 52 1.98 7.14 -10.95
N PHE A 53 2.45 6.78 -12.16
CA PHE A 53 2.26 7.48 -13.45
C PHE A 53 3.32 8.52 -13.81
N ALA A 54 4.31 8.07 -14.60
CA ALA A 54 5.29 8.90 -15.29
C ALA A 54 4.69 9.78 -16.41
N GLU A 55 3.48 9.49 -16.90
CA GLU A 55 2.88 10.23 -18.02
C GLU A 55 1.51 10.81 -17.65
N GLY A 56 1.32 12.10 -17.90
CA GLY A 56 0.02 12.78 -17.76
C GLY A 56 -0.05 13.91 -16.72
N TRP A 57 1.07 14.23 -16.05
CA TRP A 57 1.16 15.46 -15.28
C TRP A 57 1.30 16.64 -16.26
N THR A 58 0.28 17.51 -16.32
CA THR A 58 0.49 18.85 -16.89
C THR A 58 1.42 19.62 -15.95
N GLN A 59 2.10 20.68 -16.40
CA GLN A 59 2.95 21.51 -15.53
C GLN A 59 2.23 21.95 -14.22
N HIS A 60 0.91 22.16 -14.27
CA HIS A 60 0.11 22.50 -13.10
C HIS A 60 -0.04 21.37 -12.08
N THR A 61 -0.09 20.11 -12.54
CA THR A 61 -0.11 18.96 -11.65
C THR A 61 1.26 18.84 -10.98
N LEU A 62 2.38 19.01 -11.73
CA LEU A 62 3.75 18.87 -11.21
C LEU A 62 4.07 19.84 -10.05
N ASN A 63 3.35 20.96 -9.97
CA ASN A 63 3.49 21.95 -8.90
C ASN A 63 2.84 21.53 -7.57
N ARG A 64 1.99 20.48 -7.53
CA ARG A 64 1.46 19.96 -6.25
C ARG A 64 2.47 19.01 -5.61
N SER A 65 2.64 19.13 -4.30
CA SER A 65 3.49 18.19 -3.57
C SER A 65 2.84 16.81 -3.53
N PHE A 66 3.68 15.76 -3.52
CA PHE A 66 3.20 14.38 -3.33
C PHE A 66 2.31 14.25 -2.10
N VAL A 67 2.66 14.94 -1.02
CA VAL A 67 1.89 15.03 0.23
C VAL A 67 0.50 15.62 -0.02
N GLN A 68 0.36 16.70 -0.79
CA GLN A 68 -0.96 17.30 -1.09
C GLN A 68 -1.87 16.35 -1.87
N LEU A 69 -1.32 15.54 -2.77
CA LEU A 69 -2.08 14.55 -3.54
C LEU A 69 -2.57 13.41 -2.66
N VAL A 70 -1.71 12.95 -1.76
CA VAL A 70 -2.06 11.95 -0.74
C VAL A 70 -3.15 12.50 0.18
N THR A 71 -3.01 13.72 0.71
CA THR A 71 -4.01 14.32 1.61
C THR A 71 -5.35 14.56 0.91
N GLN A 72 -5.34 15.00 -0.35
CA GLN A 72 -6.57 15.16 -1.14
C GLN A 72 -7.23 13.79 -1.46
N GLY A 73 -6.43 12.74 -1.59
CA GLY A 73 -6.92 11.37 -1.65
C GLY A 73 -7.55 10.89 -0.34
N ILE A 74 -6.93 11.25 0.79
CA ILE A 74 -7.40 10.93 2.14
C ILE A 74 -8.72 11.67 2.44
N ASP A 75 -8.88 12.93 2.06
CA ASP A 75 -10.17 13.64 2.19
C ASP A 75 -11.28 12.98 1.35
N ASN A 76 -10.91 12.34 0.23
CA ASN A 76 -11.80 11.51 -0.59
C ASN A 76 -12.08 10.11 -0.02
N THR A 77 -11.46 9.69 1.10
CA THR A 77 -11.91 8.47 1.80
C THR A 77 -13.35 8.59 2.33
N LYS A 78 -13.87 9.83 2.41
CA LYS A 78 -15.28 10.15 2.69
C LYS A 78 -16.17 10.24 1.44
N SER A 79 -15.62 10.22 0.22
CA SER A 79 -16.41 10.39 -1.01
C SER A 79 -16.81 9.03 -1.61
N ARG A 80 -18.04 8.98 -2.14
CA ARG A 80 -18.57 7.84 -2.91
C ARG A 80 -17.95 7.84 -4.31
N CYS A 81 -17.97 6.70 -5.02
CA CYS A 81 -17.61 6.66 -6.44
C CYS A 81 -18.43 7.73 -7.20
N PRO A 82 -17.81 8.62 -8.00
CA PRO A 82 -18.54 9.66 -8.70
C PRO A 82 -19.49 9.05 -9.73
N SER A 83 -20.68 9.64 -9.86
CA SER A 83 -21.72 9.15 -10.77
C SER A 83 -21.46 9.50 -12.23
N THR A 84 -20.58 10.47 -12.52
CA THR A 84 -20.26 10.93 -13.87
C THR A 84 -18.77 11.32 -13.97
N PHE A 85 -18.24 11.35 -15.19
CA PHE A 85 -16.85 11.75 -15.41
C PHE A 85 -16.58 13.19 -14.96
N LEU A 86 -15.45 13.38 -14.27
CA LEU A 86 -14.91 14.71 -14.05
C LEU A 86 -14.23 15.20 -15.33
N LYS A 87 -14.76 16.30 -15.88
CA LYS A 87 -14.21 16.97 -17.07
C LYS A 87 -13.35 18.16 -16.65
N GLY A 88 -12.19 18.31 -17.29
CA GLY A 88 -11.29 19.44 -17.06
C GLY A 88 -9.83 19.06 -17.31
N SER A 89 -9.15 19.75 -18.22
CA SER A 89 -7.74 19.49 -18.56
C SER A 89 -6.77 19.81 -17.40
N ASN A 90 -7.20 20.65 -16.46
CA ASN A 90 -6.46 21.06 -15.26
C ASN A 90 -6.55 20.07 -14.09
N LEU A 91 -7.42 19.05 -14.18
CA LEU A 91 -7.53 18.03 -13.13
C LEU A 91 -6.49 16.92 -13.34
N PRO A 92 -5.94 16.33 -12.25
CA PRO A 92 -5.02 15.20 -12.35
C PRO A 92 -5.65 14.00 -13.08
N LEU A 93 -4.82 13.17 -13.73
CA LEU A 93 -5.28 11.96 -14.41
C LEU A 93 -6.12 11.07 -13.48
N MET A 94 -5.63 10.86 -12.25
CA MET A 94 -6.25 9.95 -11.25
C MET A 94 -7.72 10.23 -10.94
N VAL A 95 -8.22 11.45 -11.17
CA VAL A 95 -9.63 11.81 -10.91
C VAL A 95 -10.49 11.91 -12.17
N ARG A 96 -9.88 11.89 -13.36
CA ARG A 96 -10.56 12.06 -14.66
C ARG A 96 -10.79 10.75 -15.41
N THR A 97 -10.18 9.66 -14.98
CA THR A 97 -10.38 8.35 -15.60
C THR A 97 -11.76 7.79 -15.29
N SER A 98 -12.18 6.76 -16.03
CA SER A 98 -13.41 6.00 -15.75
C SER A 98 -13.34 5.17 -14.48
N CYS A 99 -12.14 5.00 -13.93
CA CYS A 99 -11.88 4.31 -12.68
C CYS A 99 -10.99 5.21 -11.83
N PRO A 100 -11.53 6.28 -11.24
CA PRO A 100 -10.72 7.21 -10.49
C PRO A 100 -10.09 6.52 -9.28
N TRP A 101 -8.88 6.94 -8.94
CA TRP A 101 -8.14 6.43 -7.80
C TRP A 101 -7.50 7.57 -7.02
N TYR A 102 -7.10 7.24 -5.82
CA TYR A 102 -6.40 8.12 -4.91
C TYR A 102 -5.20 7.39 -4.29
N LEU A 103 -4.23 8.15 -3.79
CA LEU A 103 -3.07 7.59 -3.11
C LEU A 103 -3.36 7.47 -1.62
N GLU A 104 -3.04 6.32 -1.05
CA GLU A 104 -3.08 6.07 0.39
C GLU A 104 -1.84 5.30 0.82
N LYS A 105 -1.54 5.32 2.12
CA LYS A 105 -0.53 4.44 2.70
C LYS A 105 -1.13 3.06 2.95
N THR A 106 -0.33 2.01 2.80
CA THR A 106 -0.66 0.70 3.35
C THR A 106 -0.70 0.77 4.88
N PRO A 107 -1.45 -0.12 5.54
CA PRO A 107 -1.34 -0.27 7.00
C PRO A 107 0.11 -0.49 7.42
N TYR A 108 0.48 0.10 8.55
CA TYR A 108 1.78 -0.13 9.17
C TYR A 108 1.97 -1.60 9.50
N SER A 109 3.13 -2.16 9.13
CA SER A 109 3.54 -3.51 9.44
C SER A 109 4.93 -3.50 10.06
N ALA A 110 5.01 -3.92 11.33
CA ALA A 110 6.29 -4.09 12.01
C ALA A 110 7.13 -5.21 11.36
N GLU A 111 6.50 -6.19 10.73
CA GLU A 111 7.16 -7.37 10.16
C GLU A 111 7.86 -7.13 8.82
N THR A 112 7.72 -5.92 8.26
CA THR A 112 8.22 -5.62 6.92
C THR A 112 8.91 -4.27 6.85
N PHE A 113 9.91 -4.14 5.99
CA PHE A 113 10.49 -2.85 5.62
C PHE A 113 10.34 -2.58 4.10
N PRO A 114 9.92 -1.36 3.71
CA PRO A 114 9.45 -0.29 4.57
C PRO A 114 8.15 -0.69 5.29
N HIS A 115 7.95 -0.17 6.50
CA HIS A 115 6.78 -0.50 7.32
C HIS A 115 5.46 -0.02 6.73
N GLU A 116 5.53 0.98 5.85
CA GLU A 116 4.43 1.50 5.07
C GLU A 116 4.90 1.72 3.62
N LEU A 117 4.03 1.38 2.67
CA LEU A 117 4.18 1.73 1.26
C LEU A 117 3.05 2.68 0.87
N TYR A 118 3.23 3.41 -0.22
CA TYR A 118 2.10 4.03 -0.88
C TYR A 118 1.43 3.03 -1.82
N ARG A 119 0.13 3.17 -2.03
CA ARG A 119 -0.64 2.45 -3.05
C ARG A 119 -1.74 3.32 -3.62
N ALA A 120 -2.17 2.99 -4.84
CA ALA A 120 -3.42 3.49 -5.37
C ALA A 120 -4.61 2.70 -4.80
N SER A 121 -5.70 3.40 -4.55
CA SER A 121 -6.94 2.83 -4.06
C SER A 121 -8.11 3.46 -4.80
N THR A 122 -9.18 2.71 -5.01
CA THR A 122 -10.39 3.19 -5.69
C THR A 122 -11.62 2.93 -4.82
N LYS A 123 -12.63 3.80 -4.97
CA LYS A 123 -13.98 3.58 -4.44
C LYS A 123 -14.94 3.02 -5.49
N CYS A 124 -14.53 2.97 -6.75
CA CYS A 124 -15.37 2.52 -7.85
C CYS A 124 -15.14 1.03 -8.08
N THR A 125 -16.21 0.24 -8.02
CA THR A 125 -16.18 -1.18 -8.40
C THR A 125 -16.44 -1.35 -9.90
N ARG A 126 -17.36 -0.56 -10.45
CA ARG A 126 -17.66 -0.47 -11.89
C ARG A 126 -17.05 0.79 -12.48
N CYS A 127 -16.80 0.77 -13.78
CA CYS A 127 -16.35 1.98 -14.45
C CYS A 127 -17.49 3.01 -14.52
N ILE A 128 -17.14 4.27 -14.35
CA ILE A 128 -18.04 5.39 -14.56
C ILE A 128 -18.53 5.36 -16.01
N ASP A 129 -19.83 5.55 -16.17
CA ASP A 129 -20.56 5.48 -17.45
C ASP A 129 -20.38 4.16 -18.23
N SER A 130 -20.04 3.06 -17.55
CA SER A 130 -20.05 1.73 -18.16
C SER A 130 -21.48 1.32 -18.53
N SER A 131 -21.69 0.88 -19.78
CA SER A 131 -22.99 0.32 -20.21
C SER A 131 -23.06 -1.21 -20.10
N GLY A 132 -21.98 -1.86 -19.68
CA GLY A 132 -21.90 -3.31 -19.47
C GLY A 132 -21.09 -3.63 -18.22
N ASP A 133 -20.62 -4.86 -18.09
CA ASP A 133 -19.98 -5.37 -16.86
C ASP A 133 -18.52 -4.98 -16.69
N GLN A 134 -18.11 -3.83 -17.22
CA GLN A 134 -16.76 -3.35 -17.02
C GLN A 134 -16.54 -2.97 -15.54
N THR A 135 -15.43 -3.45 -14.99
CA THR A 135 -15.04 -3.25 -13.59
C THR A 135 -13.73 -2.51 -13.48
N CYS A 136 -13.55 -1.75 -12.41
CA CYS A 136 -12.27 -1.14 -12.11
C CYS A 136 -11.30 -2.20 -11.58
N SER A 137 -10.19 -2.39 -12.30
CA SER A 137 -9.14 -3.32 -11.94
C SER A 137 -7.82 -2.59 -11.69
N PRO A 138 -7.05 -3.01 -10.68
CA PRO A 138 -5.78 -2.38 -10.36
C PRO A 138 -4.72 -2.73 -11.42
N ILE A 139 -3.92 -1.74 -11.82
CA ILE A 139 -2.62 -2.01 -12.43
C ILE A 139 -1.64 -2.24 -11.28
N GLN A 140 -1.00 -3.41 -11.25
CA GLN A 140 -0.05 -3.76 -10.20
C GLN A 140 1.39 -3.53 -10.64
N LYS A 141 2.21 -3.02 -9.72
CA LYS A 141 3.67 -2.94 -9.89
C LYS A 141 4.33 -3.77 -8.80
N LYS A 142 5.31 -4.56 -9.22
CA LYS A 142 6.19 -5.33 -8.34
C LYS A 142 7.14 -4.37 -7.62
N ILE A 143 7.25 -4.53 -6.31
CA ILE A 143 8.26 -3.88 -5.44
C ILE A 143 8.87 -4.97 -4.57
N GLN A 144 10.18 -4.91 -4.37
CA GLN A 144 10.86 -5.80 -3.43
C GLN A 144 10.90 -5.12 -2.06
N ILE A 145 10.47 -5.86 -1.04
CA ILE A 145 10.46 -5.44 0.36
C ILE A 145 11.30 -6.40 1.19
N PHE A 146 11.59 -6.03 2.42
CA PHE A 146 12.21 -6.90 3.39
C PHE A 146 11.18 -7.42 4.38
N LYS A 147 11.24 -8.71 4.74
CA LYS A 147 10.44 -9.34 5.79
C LYS A 147 11.33 -9.76 6.94
N ARG A 148 10.90 -9.53 8.18
CA ARG A 148 11.63 -9.97 9.36
C ARG A 148 11.72 -11.50 9.37
N ALA A 149 12.92 -12.01 9.58
CA ALA A 149 13.22 -13.44 9.62
C ALA A 149 13.78 -13.90 10.98
N GLY A 150 14.12 -12.96 11.87
CA GLY A 150 14.61 -13.27 13.21
C GLY A 150 15.37 -12.10 13.79
N CYS A 151 16.12 -12.37 14.85
CA CYS A 151 16.97 -11.39 15.50
C CYS A 151 18.34 -11.99 15.84
N GLU A 152 19.40 -11.23 15.58
CA GLU A 152 20.77 -11.60 15.90
C GLU A 152 21.55 -10.36 16.33
N ASN A 153 22.35 -10.48 17.39
CA ASN A 153 23.19 -9.39 17.91
C ASN A 153 22.44 -8.07 18.18
N GLY A 154 21.16 -8.15 18.58
CA GLY A 154 20.32 -6.99 18.87
C GLY A 154 19.65 -6.35 17.65
N PHE A 155 19.86 -6.88 16.43
CA PHE A 155 19.25 -6.37 15.21
C PHE A 155 18.31 -7.39 14.57
N TYR A 156 17.24 -6.92 13.94
CA TYR A 156 16.39 -7.78 13.12
C TYR A 156 17.14 -8.24 11.86
N LYS A 157 17.03 -9.54 11.57
CA LYS A 157 17.37 -10.11 10.27
C LYS A 157 16.20 -9.95 9.32
N TYR A 158 16.53 -9.67 8.07
CA TYR A 158 15.56 -9.43 7.01
C TYR A 158 15.83 -10.32 5.81
N GLU A 159 14.76 -10.81 5.18
CA GLU A 159 14.78 -11.54 3.93
C GLU A 159 14.04 -10.74 2.84
N GLU A 160 14.56 -10.76 1.63
CA GLU A 160 13.90 -10.13 0.48
C GLU A 160 12.61 -10.88 0.12
N SER A 161 11.56 -10.13 -0.19
CA SER A 161 10.28 -10.66 -0.64
C SER A 161 9.66 -9.74 -1.65
N ASP A 162 9.00 -10.33 -2.63
CA ASP A 162 8.19 -9.58 -3.57
C ASP A 162 6.86 -9.17 -2.95
N THR A 163 6.40 -7.97 -3.30
CA THR A 163 5.03 -7.52 -3.08
C THR A 163 4.52 -6.79 -4.31
N TYR A 164 3.20 -6.78 -4.51
CA TYR A 164 2.55 -6.12 -5.63
C TYR A 164 1.67 -5.01 -5.09
N ILE A 165 2.02 -3.77 -5.42
CA ILE A 165 1.21 -2.61 -5.06
C ILE A 165 0.35 -2.17 -6.25
N PRO A 166 -0.95 -1.89 -6.05
CA PRO A 166 -1.73 -1.18 -7.04
C PRO A 166 -1.10 0.21 -7.25
N VAL A 167 -0.80 0.52 -8.50
CA VAL A 167 -0.33 1.85 -8.89
C VAL A 167 -1.42 2.65 -9.57
N ALA A 168 -2.32 2.01 -10.33
CA ALA A 168 -3.44 2.63 -11.06
C ALA A 168 -4.72 1.84 -10.89
N TYR A 169 -5.81 2.40 -11.40
CA TYR A 169 -6.98 1.62 -11.81
C TYR A 169 -7.34 1.88 -13.26
N VAL A 170 -7.76 0.82 -13.94
CA VAL A 170 -8.24 0.85 -15.32
C VAL A 170 -9.62 0.23 -15.41
N CYS A 171 -10.38 0.66 -16.41
CA CYS A 171 -11.63 0.04 -16.75
C CYS A 171 -11.37 -1.24 -17.54
N ALA A 172 -11.61 -2.39 -16.92
CA ALA A 172 -11.38 -3.70 -17.51
C ALA A 172 -12.70 -4.36 -17.90
N GLN A 173 -12.72 -4.95 -19.10
CA GLN A 173 -13.79 -5.85 -19.51
C GLN A 173 -13.47 -7.26 -19.01
N PRO A 174 -14.32 -7.88 -18.17
CA PRO A 174 -14.15 -9.29 -17.82
C PRO A 174 -14.29 -10.14 -19.08
N ARG A 175 -13.34 -11.06 -19.28
CA ARG A 175 -13.40 -12.05 -20.36
C ARG A 175 -14.29 -13.21 -19.90
N VAL A 176 -15.34 -13.51 -20.64
CA VAL A 176 -16.12 -14.74 -20.44
C VAL A 176 -15.44 -15.82 -21.27
N VAL A 177 -14.87 -16.83 -20.62
CA VAL A 177 -14.35 -18.01 -21.31
C VAL A 177 -15.54 -18.88 -21.69
N VAL A 178 -15.84 -18.99 -22.97
CA VAL A 178 -16.84 -19.92 -23.50
C VAL A 178 -16.10 -20.90 -24.40
N ASN A 179 -16.05 -22.17 -24.00
CA ASN A 179 -15.41 -23.28 -24.75
C ASN A 179 -13.95 -23.01 -25.16
N ASP A 180 -13.08 -22.65 -24.21
CA ASP A 180 -11.62 -22.41 -24.40
C ASP A 180 -11.22 -21.37 -25.46
N VAL A 181 -12.20 -20.70 -26.08
CA VAL A 181 -11.97 -19.59 -27.00
C VAL A 181 -12.18 -18.29 -26.23
N GLN A 182 -11.13 -17.48 -26.13
CA GLN A 182 -11.22 -16.12 -25.58
C GLN A 182 -12.06 -15.25 -26.52
N ARG A 183 -13.37 -15.17 -26.30
CA ARG A 183 -14.23 -14.18 -26.95
C ARG A 183 -14.26 -12.91 -26.11
N THR A 184 -13.66 -11.85 -26.62
CA THR A 184 -13.95 -10.48 -26.19
C THR A 184 -15.35 -10.14 -26.70
N THR A 185 -16.30 -9.87 -25.80
CA THR A 185 -17.58 -9.23 -26.14
C THR A 185 -17.32 -7.76 -26.50
N ALA A 186 -16.62 -7.54 -27.61
CA ALA A 186 -16.55 -6.23 -28.23
C ALA A 186 -17.95 -5.91 -28.77
N ARG A 187 -18.49 -4.75 -28.38
CA ARG A 187 -19.72 -4.21 -28.94
C ARG A 187 -19.52 -4.06 -30.45
N GLN A 188 -20.40 -4.62 -31.27
CA GLN A 188 -20.41 -4.33 -32.71
C GLN A 188 -20.46 -2.81 -32.90
N PRO A 189 -19.63 -2.22 -33.77
CA PRO A 189 -19.70 -0.80 -34.07
C PRO A 189 -21.12 -0.49 -34.57
N SER A 190 -21.80 0.39 -33.85
CA SER A 190 -23.06 0.97 -34.28
C SER A 190 -22.81 1.63 -35.63
N HIS A 191 -23.55 1.19 -36.66
CA HIS A 191 -23.58 1.86 -37.96
C HIS A 191 -23.84 3.36 -37.76
N GLY A 192 -22.81 4.17 -38.03
CA GLY A 192 -22.98 5.59 -38.26
C GLY A 192 -23.76 5.81 -39.56
N PRO A 193 -24.43 6.96 -39.71
CA PRO A 193 -25.29 7.22 -40.86
C PRO A 193 -24.44 7.27 -42.14
N VAL A 194 -25.01 6.67 -43.20
CA VAL A 194 -24.50 6.80 -44.57
C VAL A 194 -24.62 8.27 -44.96
N GLU A 195 -23.48 8.94 -45.16
CA GLU A 195 -23.45 10.23 -45.84
C GLU A 195 -23.93 10.01 -47.29
N MET A 196 -24.96 10.77 -47.68
CA MET A 196 -25.41 10.90 -49.07
C MET A 196 -24.60 11.98 -49.78
#